data_AF-A0AAD5D0Q5-F1
#
_entry.id   AF-A0AAD5D0Q5-F1
#
_cell.length_a   1.000
_cell.length_b   1.000
_cell.length_c   1.000
_cell.angle_alpha   90.00
_cell.angle_beta   90.00
_cell.angle_gamma   90.00
#
_symmetry.space_group_name_H-M   'P 1'
#
loop_
_entity.id
_entity.type
_entity.pdbx_description
1 polymer ?
#
loop_
_entity_poly.entity_id
_entity_poly.type
_entity_poly.pdbx_seq_one_letter_code
_entity_poly.pdbx_strand_id
1 'polypeptide(L)'
;IDRTATIKHKKIFVDYAQLNCEKAWAFPLAITSIVCLFLLATCLNMGLIPPLYKINSFFPLFTTRVSLNHSIPHFAEQKLKPPYLQSRSSTPRFAYLISGSKGDLNKLWRTLRASYHPWNYYVVHLDLESEPDERMELASRVEKDPMFAEVGNVYMIMKANMVTYRGPTMVANTLHACAILLKRNKDWDWFINLSASDYPLVTQDDLLSAFRNLNRDWNFLEHTSELGWKEDQRAMPLMVDPGLYQNKKSDIFWVHPDRPLPTSFKLFTGKFLHNPIAFVCRILHMGLG
;
A
#
# COMPACT_ATOMS: atom_id res chain seq x y z
N ILE A 1 12.13 47.69 -59.88
CA ILE A 1 11.36 47.02 -58.81
C ILE A 1 11.50 47.88 -57.56
N ASP A 2 10.36 48.34 -57.07
CA ASP A 2 10.14 49.65 -56.47
C ASP A 2 10.47 49.72 -54.96
N ARG A 3 11.36 50.65 -54.55
CA ARG A 3 11.78 50.87 -53.15
C ARG A 3 10.76 51.67 -52.32
N THR A 4 9.71 52.22 -52.95
CA THR A 4 8.69 53.00 -52.24
C THR A 4 7.60 52.13 -51.60
N ALA A 5 7.34 50.94 -52.14
CA ALA A 5 6.40 49.97 -51.58
C ALA A 5 6.87 49.37 -50.23
N THR A 6 8.18 49.17 -50.06
CA THR A 6 8.76 48.54 -48.87
C THR A 6 8.72 49.45 -47.64
N ILE A 7 8.78 50.78 -47.82
CA ILE A 7 8.75 51.77 -46.72
C ILE A 7 7.31 51.94 -46.19
N LYS A 8 6.30 51.91 -47.06
CA LYS A 8 4.88 51.97 -46.67
C LYS A 8 4.46 50.76 -45.83
N HIS A 9 4.86 49.55 -46.24
CA HIS A 9 4.56 48.33 -45.48
C HIS A 9 5.24 48.31 -44.11
N LYS A 10 6.47 48.83 -44.00
CA LYS A 10 7.19 48.89 -42.73
C LYS A 10 6.57 49.89 -41.75
N LYS A 11 6.04 51.02 -42.24
CA LYS A 11 5.37 52.02 -41.41
C LYS A 11 4.01 51.55 -40.90
N ILE A 12 3.22 50.87 -41.75
CA ILE A 12 1.93 50.27 -41.37
C ILE A 12 2.12 49.17 -40.30
N PHE A 13 3.20 48.39 -40.41
CA PHE A 13 3.49 47.33 -39.43
C PHE A 13 3.94 47.89 -38.06
N VAL A 14 4.66 49.00 -38.05
CA VAL A 14 5.06 49.69 -36.81
C VAL A 14 3.85 50.34 -36.13
N ASP A 15 2.95 50.98 -36.88
CA ASP A 15 1.73 51.58 -36.33
C ASP A 15 0.75 50.50 -35.77
N TYR A 16 0.66 49.33 -36.42
CA TYR A 16 -0.13 48.19 -35.90
C TYR A 16 0.46 47.58 -34.63
N ALA A 17 1.80 47.52 -34.53
CA ALA A 17 2.47 47.03 -33.33
C ALA A 17 2.32 48.01 -32.14
N GLN A 18 2.26 49.31 -32.43
CA GLN A 18 2.13 50.36 -31.42
C GLN A 18 0.68 50.48 -30.89
N LEU A 19 -0.34 50.22 -31.72
CA LEU A 19 -1.75 50.19 -31.30
C LEU A 19 -2.10 49.00 -30.37
N ASN A 20 -1.35 47.89 -30.45
CA ASN A 20 -1.56 46.69 -29.63
C ASN A 20 -0.87 46.72 -28.26
N CYS A 21 0.02 47.70 -28.00
CA CYS A 21 0.77 47.77 -26.74
C CYS A 21 -0.01 48.50 -25.62
N GLU A 22 -0.98 49.35 -25.94
CA GLU A 22 -1.68 50.18 -24.95
C GLU A 22 -2.70 49.43 -24.05
N LYS A 23 -3.01 48.16 -24.34
CA LYS A 23 -4.00 47.39 -23.56
C LYS A 23 -3.56 45.97 -23.16
N ALA A 24 -2.32 45.58 -23.45
CA ALA A 24 -1.81 44.24 -23.17
C ALA A 24 -1.74 43.89 -21.67
N TRP A 25 -1.68 44.90 -20.79
CA TRP A 25 -1.68 44.74 -19.33
C TRP A 25 -3.07 44.60 -18.72
N ALA A 26 -4.11 45.04 -19.43
CA ALA A 26 -5.49 45.01 -18.93
C ALA A 26 -6.04 43.58 -18.86
N PHE A 27 -5.64 42.71 -19.79
CA PHE A 27 -6.03 41.30 -19.81
C PHE A 27 -5.51 40.50 -18.62
N PRO A 28 -4.21 40.49 -18.29
CA PRO A 28 -3.72 39.78 -17.12
C PRO A 28 -4.29 40.36 -15.81
N LEU A 29 -4.49 41.67 -15.71
CA LEU A 29 -5.14 42.28 -14.53
C LEU A 29 -6.62 41.88 -14.38
N ALA A 30 -7.37 41.76 -15.47
CA ALA A 30 -8.75 41.29 -15.44
C ALA A 30 -8.81 39.82 -15.01
N ILE A 31 -7.91 38.97 -15.51
CA ILE A 31 -7.84 37.55 -15.14
C ILE A 31 -7.46 37.40 -13.66
N THR A 32 -6.45 38.14 -13.17
CA THR A 32 -6.09 38.08 -11.75
C THR A 32 -7.20 38.60 -10.84
N SER A 33 -7.94 39.63 -11.26
CA SER A 33 -9.12 40.13 -10.54
C SER A 33 -10.24 39.08 -10.47
N ILE A 34 -10.53 38.38 -11.57
CA ILE A 34 -11.53 37.30 -11.60
C ILE A 34 -11.12 36.14 -10.68
N VAL A 35 -9.85 35.73 -10.73
CA VAL A 35 -9.33 34.66 -9.85
C VAL A 35 -9.37 35.09 -8.38
N CYS A 36 -9.01 36.34 -8.07
CA CYS A 36 -9.12 36.88 -6.71
C CYS A 36 -10.57 36.92 -6.23
N LEU A 37 -11.53 37.36 -7.06
CA LEU A 37 -12.95 37.37 -6.70
C LEU A 37 -13.50 35.95 -6.49
N PHE A 38 -13.06 34.98 -7.29
CA PHE A 38 -13.44 33.58 -7.11
C PHE A 38 -12.89 33.00 -5.80
N LEU A 39 -11.63 33.28 -5.47
CA LEU A 39 -11.01 32.88 -4.21
C LEU A 39 -11.63 33.61 -3.00
N LEU A 40 -12.02 34.88 -3.14
CA LEU A 40 -12.66 35.63 -2.08
C LEU A 40 -14.09 35.11 -1.83
N ALA A 41 -14.81 34.73 -2.89
CA ALA A 41 -16.13 34.13 -2.79
C ALA A 41 -16.08 32.73 -2.13
N THR A 42 -15.07 31.91 -2.41
CA THR A 42 -14.90 30.62 -1.73
C THR A 42 -14.48 30.78 -0.27
N CYS A 43 -13.67 31.80 0.06
CA CYS A 43 -13.31 32.14 1.44
C CYS A 43 -14.49 32.69 2.25
N LEU A 44 -15.37 33.52 1.65
CA LEU A 44 -16.57 34.04 2.33
C LEU A 44 -17.69 32.99 2.43
N ASN A 45 -17.80 32.05 1.49
CA ASN A 45 -18.72 30.90 1.60
C ASN A 45 -18.29 29.85 2.64
N MET A 46 -17.10 29.98 3.24
CA MET A 46 -16.68 29.16 4.39
C MET A 46 -17.18 29.70 5.74
N GLY A 47 -17.98 30.77 5.76
CA GLY A 47 -18.55 31.38 6.97
C GLY A 47 -20.02 31.08 7.26
N LEU A 48 -20.72 30.31 6.43
CA LEU A 48 -22.18 30.09 6.52
C LEU A 48 -22.62 28.63 6.42
N ILE A 49 -21.73 27.68 6.75
CA ILE A 49 -22.10 26.28 6.98
C ILE A 49 -22.19 26.07 8.50
N PRO A 50 -23.38 25.84 9.08
CA PRO A 50 -23.48 25.47 10.49
C PRO A 50 -22.81 24.10 10.71
N PRO A 51 -22.24 23.85 11.89
CA PRO A 51 -21.58 22.58 12.16
C PRO A 51 -22.62 21.46 12.21
N LEU A 52 -22.60 20.55 11.24
CA LEU A 52 -23.44 19.35 11.23
C LEU A 52 -22.91 18.29 12.21
N TYR A 53 -22.96 18.62 13.50
CA TYR A 53 -23.14 17.62 14.55
C TYR A 53 -24.51 17.92 15.18
N LYS A 54 -25.42 16.92 15.20
CA LYS A 54 -26.84 16.99 15.62
C LYS A 54 -27.90 17.26 14.54
N ILE A 55 -27.93 16.48 13.47
CA ILE A 55 -29.20 16.14 12.79
C ILE A 55 -29.17 14.64 12.45
N ASN A 56 -29.56 13.82 13.42
CA ASN A 56 -30.18 12.51 13.19
C ASN A 56 -30.91 12.07 14.47
N SER A 57 -31.87 12.89 14.87
CA SER A 57 -33.05 12.43 15.60
C SER A 57 -34.25 12.90 14.79
N PHE A 58 -35.22 12.01 14.55
CA PHE A 58 -36.47 12.19 13.79
C PHE A 58 -36.39 11.95 12.28
N PHE A 59 -36.50 10.67 11.86
CA PHE A 59 -37.66 10.22 11.07
C PHE A 59 -37.95 8.73 11.33
N PRO A 60 -39.21 8.35 11.62
CA PRO A 60 -39.66 6.98 11.82
C PRO A 60 -40.15 6.33 10.52
N LEU A 61 -40.23 4.99 10.53
CA LEU A 61 -41.03 4.12 9.64
C LEU A 61 -40.60 3.97 8.17
N PHE A 62 -39.57 3.14 7.95
CA PHE A 62 -39.62 2.12 6.88
C PHE A 62 -39.04 0.80 7.40
N THR A 63 -39.85 0.05 8.12
CA THR A 63 -39.66 -1.40 8.29
C THR A 63 -40.04 -2.08 6.99
N THR A 64 -39.12 -2.23 6.06
CA THR A 64 -39.18 -3.33 5.11
C THR A 64 -38.63 -4.57 5.82
N ARG A 65 -39.54 -5.50 6.13
CA ARG A 65 -39.18 -6.86 6.51
C ARG A 65 -38.39 -7.50 5.36
N VAL A 66 -37.08 -7.33 5.34
CA VAL A 66 -36.20 -8.21 4.59
C VAL A 66 -36.02 -9.45 5.45
N SER A 67 -36.57 -10.55 4.95
CA SER A 67 -36.53 -11.88 5.55
C SER A 67 -35.11 -12.19 6.08
N LEU A 68 -35.03 -12.47 7.38
CA LEU A 68 -33.89 -13.09 8.02
C LEU A 68 -33.71 -14.53 7.49
N ASN A 69 -33.16 -14.67 6.29
CA ASN A 69 -32.42 -15.89 5.94
C ASN A 69 -30.98 -15.65 6.38
N HIS A 70 -30.75 -15.83 7.68
CA HIS A 70 -29.44 -15.73 8.31
C HIS A 70 -28.62 -16.96 7.93
N SER A 71 -28.10 -17.02 6.69
CA SER A 71 -26.96 -17.87 6.41
C SER A 71 -25.74 -17.19 7.02
N ILE A 72 -25.37 -17.59 8.24
CA ILE A 72 -24.08 -17.22 8.82
C ILE A 72 -23.00 -17.59 7.79
N PRO A 73 -22.18 -16.62 7.30
CA PRO A 73 -21.11 -16.96 6.39
C PRO A 73 -20.16 -17.91 7.10
N HIS A 74 -20.15 -19.16 6.65
CA HIS A 74 -19.31 -20.22 7.20
C HIS A 74 -17.88 -19.94 6.75
N PHE A 75 -17.12 -19.18 7.54
CA PHE A 75 -15.71 -18.93 7.26
C PHE A 75 -14.94 -20.25 7.38
N ALA A 76 -14.05 -20.53 6.43
CA ALA A 76 -13.28 -21.79 6.39
C ALA A 76 -12.44 -22.02 7.66
N GLU A 77 -12.18 -20.98 8.44
CA GLU A 77 -11.52 -21.04 9.76
C GLU A 77 -12.24 -21.93 10.76
N GLN A 78 -13.58 -22.05 10.73
CA GLN A 78 -14.33 -22.85 11.69
C GLN A 78 -14.07 -24.37 11.58
N LYS A 79 -13.49 -24.84 10.46
CA LYS A 79 -13.09 -26.24 10.29
C LYS A 79 -11.68 -26.56 10.79
N LEU A 80 -10.88 -25.55 11.13
CA LEU A 80 -9.54 -25.75 11.65
C LEU A 80 -9.62 -25.83 13.18
N LYS A 81 -9.60 -27.05 13.73
CA LYS A 81 -9.35 -27.23 15.16
C LYS A 81 -8.00 -26.58 15.48
N PRO A 82 -7.90 -25.64 16.45
CA PRO A 82 -6.62 -25.11 16.84
C PRO A 82 -5.76 -26.30 17.30
N PRO A 83 -4.55 -26.50 16.75
CA PRO A 83 -3.67 -27.53 17.26
C PRO A 83 -3.43 -27.21 18.73
N TYR A 84 -3.62 -28.23 19.55
CA TYR A 84 -3.51 -28.27 21.01
C TYR A 84 -2.64 -27.17 21.60
N LEU A 85 -3.17 -26.50 22.63
CA LEU A 85 -2.49 -25.54 23.49
C LEU A 85 -1.24 -26.19 24.11
N GLN A 86 -0.16 -26.32 23.32
CA GLN A 86 1.18 -26.39 23.85
C GLN A 86 1.36 -25.13 24.70
N SER A 87 2.00 -25.26 25.86
CA SER A 87 2.30 -24.14 26.74
C SER A 87 3.10 -23.10 25.96
N ARG A 88 2.41 -22.16 25.31
CA ARG A 88 3.03 -21.12 24.51
C ARG A 88 3.87 -20.30 25.47
N SER A 89 5.11 -19.98 25.07
CA SER A 89 5.94 -19.06 25.84
C SER A 89 5.16 -17.79 26.11
N SER A 90 5.30 -17.22 27.31
CA SER A 90 4.61 -15.98 27.64
C SER A 90 5.00 -14.84 26.70
N THR A 91 6.24 -14.86 26.20
CA THR A 91 6.77 -13.87 25.28
C THR A 91 6.41 -14.23 23.85
N PRO A 92 5.75 -13.33 23.09
CA PRO A 92 5.37 -13.61 21.72
C PRO A 92 6.57 -13.63 20.78
N ARG A 93 6.44 -14.30 19.64
CA ARG A 93 7.43 -14.27 18.55
C ARG A 93 6.83 -13.62 17.30
N PHE A 94 7.55 -12.66 16.73
CA PHE A 94 7.19 -12.04 15.47
C PHE A 94 7.98 -12.64 14.32
N ALA A 95 7.34 -12.75 13.16
CA ALA A 95 7.98 -13.11 11.91
C ALA A 95 7.85 -11.96 10.92
N TYR A 96 8.98 -11.43 10.44
CA TYR A 96 9.01 -10.28 9.56
C TYR A 96 9.30 -10.70 8.12
N LEU A 97 8.59 -10.10 7.16
CA LEU A 97 9.07 -9.91 5.80
C LEU A 97 9.57 -8.47 5.68
N ILE A 98 10.81 -8.28 5.25
CA ILE A 98 11.33 -6.96 4.88
C ILE A 98 11.72 -7.00 3.40
N SER A 99 10.97 -6.28 2.58
CA SER A 99 11.09 -6.33 1.12
C SER A 99 11.52 -4.98 0.53
N GLY A 100 12.32 -5.01 -0.52
CA GLY A 100 12.80 -3.83 -1.23
C GLY A 100 12.93 -4.09 -2.73
N SER A 101 13.17 -3.02 -3.47
CA SER A 101 13.40 -3.06 -4.92
C SER A 101 14.72 -2.38 -5.26
N LYS A 102 14.91 -2.05 -6.54
CA LYS A 102 16.14 -1.45 -7.06
C LYS A 102 16.57 -0.23 -6.24
N GLY A 103 17.81 -0.27 -5.74
CA GLY A 103 18.42 0.82 -4.96
C GLY A 103 17.97 0.90 -3.50
N ASP A 104 17.17 -0.04 -3.02
CA ASP A 104 16.70 -0.06 -1.63
C ASP A 104 17.62 -0.81 -0.67
N LEU A 105 18.73 -1.42 -1.14
CA LEU A 105 19.60 -2.25 -0.30
C LEU A 105 19.96 -1.62 1.05
N ASN A 106 20.40 -0.35 1.05
CA ASN A 106 20.79 0.32 2.29
C ASN A 106 19.59 0.64 3.19
N LYS A 107 18.43 0.97 2.61
CA LYS A 107 17.21 1.24 3.39
C LYS A 107 16.64 -0.04 3.99
N LEU A 108 16.64 -1.13 3.23
CA LEU A 108 16.26 -2.47 3.69
C LEU A 108 17.20 -2.90 4.82
N TRP A 109 18.51 -2.78 4.62
CA TRP A 109 19.51 -3.11 5.65
C TRP A 109 19.29 -2.31 6.94
N ARG A 110 19.07 -1.00 6.82
CA ARG A 110 18.73 -0.11 7.95
C ARG A 110 17.47 -0.58 8.68
N THR A 111 16.43 -0.95 7.95
CA THR A 111 15.13 -1.37 8.51
C THR A 111 15.25 -2.73 9.21
N LEU A 112 15.99 -3.68 8.62
CA LEU A 112 16.32 -4.95 9.26
C LEU A 112 17.04 -4.73 10.59
N ARG A 113 18.12 -3.95 10.59
CA ARG A 113 18.89 -3.68 11.81
C ARG A 113 18.09 -2.96 12.89
N ALA A 114 17.21 -2.03 12.50
CA ALA A 114 16.35 -1.31 13.45
C ALA A 114 15.23 -2.17 14.04
N SER A 115 14.77 -3.19 13.31
CA SER A 115 13.70 -4.11 13.76
C SER A 115 14.22 -5.42 14.34
N TYR A 116 15.54 -5.64 14.35
CA TYR A 116 16.14 -6.91 14.74
C TYR A 116 16.02 -7.18 16.24
N HIS A 117 15.66 -8.42 16.58
CA HIS A 117 15.67 -8.96 17.93
C HIS A 117 15.89 -10.48 17.84
N PRO A 118 16.76 -11.09 18.67
CA PRO A 118 17.13 -12.50 18.56
C PRO A 118 15.98 -13.50 18.78
N TRP A 119 14.87 -13.05 19.40
CA TRP A 119 13.68 -13.88 19.63
C TRP A 119 12.78 -14.05 18.38
N ASN A 120 12.88 -13.13 17.42
CA ASN A 120 12.00 -13.05 16.24
C ASN A 120 12.64 -13.72 15.01
N TYR A 121 11.85 -13.88 13.94
CA TYR A 121 12.31 -14.41 12.65
C TYR A 121 12.20 -13.37 11.54
N TYR A 122 13.14 -13.39 10.59
CA TYR A 122 13.21 -12.40 9.53
C TYR A 122 13.42 -13.08 8.18
N VAL A 123 12.60 -12.74 7.21
CA VAL A 123 12.83 -13.01 5.79
C VAL A 123 13.07 -11.69 5.08
N VAL A 124 14.18 -11.59 4.37
CA VAL A 124 14.53 -10.41 3.57
C VAL A 124 14.51 -10.72 2.09
N HIS A 125 14.05 -9.75 1.29
CA HIS A 125 13.88 -9.92 -0.14
C HIS A 125 14.16 -8.62 -0.89
N LEU A 126 15.04 -8.70 -1.89
CA LEU A 126 15.16 -7.70 -2.94
C LEU A 126 14.58 -8.30 -4.23
N ASP A 127 13.68 -7.57 -4.87
CA ASP A 127 12.98 -8.04 -6.07
C ASP A 127 13.91 -8.21 -7.29
N LEU A 128 13.37 -8.81 -8.35
CA LEU A 128 14.12 -9.08 -9.58
C LEU A 128 14.46 -7.81 -10.37
N GLU A 129 13.89 -6.64 -10.03
CA GLU A 129 14.31 -5.35 -10.60
C GLU A 129 15.66 -4.88 -10.02
N SER A 130 16.01 -5.37 -8.82
CA SER A 130 17.30 -5.10 -8.20
C SER A 130 18.42 -5.86 -8.92
N GLU A 131 19.52 -5.16 -9.21
CA GLU A 131 20.65 -5.73 -9.92
C GLU A 131 21.22 -6.96 -9.19
N PRO A 132 21.76 -7.97 -9.89
CA PRO A 132 22.34 -9.15 -9.26
C PRO A 132 23.37 -8.82 -8.19
N ASP A 133 24.23 -7.83 -8.43
CA ASP A 133 25.27 -7.41 -7.49
C ASP A 133 24.68 -6.83 -6.20
N GLU A 134 23.60 -6.04 -6.31
CA GLU A 134 22.88 -5.52 -5.15
C GLU A 134 22.31 -6.68 -4.30
N ARG A 135 21.70 -7.67 -4.95
CA ARG A 135 21.16 -8.85 -4.26
C ARG A 135 22.26 -9.70 -3.62
N MET A 136 23.38 -9.91 -4.32
CA MET A 136 24.52 -10.65 -3.78
C MET A 136 25.17 -9.93 -2.60
N GLU A 137 25.25 -8.60 -2.65
CA GLU A 137 25.75 -7.78 -1.55
C GLU A 137 24.85 -7.92 -0.31
N LEU A 138 23.53 -7.88 -0.45
CA LEU A 138 22.62 -8.13 0.68
C LEU A 138 22.82 -9.54 1.26
N ALA A 139 22.96 -10.56 0.41
CA ALA A 139 23.19 -11.94 0.86
C ALA A 139 24.50 -12.05 1.65
N SER A 140 25.57 -11.46 1.12
CA SER A 140 26.89 -11.36 1.75
C SER A 140 26.81 -10.64 3.10
N ARG A 141 26.06 -9.54 3.21
CA ARG A 141 25.87 -8.82 4.49
C ARG A 141 25.16 -9.67 5.53
N VAL A 142 24.11 -10.38 5.14
CA VAL A 142 23.35 -11.26 6.05
C VAL A 142 24.22 -12.43 6.53
N GLU A 143 24.98 -13.05 5.63
CA GLU A 143 25.86 -14.18 5.95
C GLU A 143 27.05 -13.79 6.84
N LYS A 144 27.65 -12.62 6.59
CA LYS A 144 28.84 -12.14 7.31
C LYS A 144 28.55 -11.42 8.62
N ASP A 145 27.28 -11.07 8.89
CA ASP A 145 26.93 -10.41 10.14
C ASP A 145 27.05 -11.44 11.30
N PRO A 146 27.94 -11.22 12.27
CA PRO A 146 28.20 -12.19 13.32
C PRO A 146 26.97 -12.47 14.18
N MET A 147 26.10 -11.48 14.41
CA MET A 147 24.88 -11.67 15.18
C MET A 147 23.88 -12.54 14.44
N PHE A 148 23.74 -12.36 13.13
CA PHE A 148 22.81 -13.15 12.33
C PHE A 148 23.33 -14.57 12.12
N ALA A 149 24.64 -14.75 11.96
CA ALA A 149 25.27 -16.05 11.85
C ALA A 149 25.16 -16.87 13.14
N GLU A 150 25.31 -16.22 14.31
CA GLU A 150 25.18 -16.87 15.62
C GLU A 150 23.74 -17.28 15.92
N VAL A 151 22.77 -16.39 15.70
CA VAL A 151 21.36 -16.64 16.04
C VAL A 151 20.64 -17.45 14.96
N GLY A 152 20.99 -17.27 13.68
CA GLY A 152 20.43 -18.02 12.56
C GLY A 152 18.97 -17.70 12.23
N ASN A 153 18.46 -16.54 12.64
CA ASN A 153 17.04 -16.15 12.51
C ASN A 153 16.74 -15.17 11.35
N VAL A 154 17.73 -14.87 10.50
CA VAL A 154 17.56 -14.03 9.31
C VAL A 154 17.80 -14.87 8.05
N TYR A 155 16.84 -14.85 7.12
CA TYR A 155 16.93 -15.59 5.86
C TYR A 155 16.71 -14.67 4.66
N MET A 156 17.63 -14.69 3.71
CA MET A 156 17.45 -14.00 2.44
C MET A 156 16.84 -14.91 1.37
N ILE A 157 15.81 -14.41 0.67
CA ILE A 157 15.28 -15.05 -0.53
C ILE A 157 16.29 -14.87 -1.69
N MET A 158 17.02 -15.93 -2.01
CA MET A 158 18.05 -15.90 -3.07
C MET A 158 17.46 -15.87 -4.48
N LYS A 159 16.38 -16.64 -4.71
CA LYS A 159 15.65 -16.62 -5.98
C LYS A 159 14.66 -15.45 -5.95
N ALA A 160 15.11 -14.29 -6.43
CA ALA A 160 14.33 -13.07 -6.42
C ALA A 160 13.04 -13.21 -7.23
N ASN A 161 11.91 -12.89 -6.59
CA ASN A 161 10.63 -12.73 -7.25
C ASN A 161 10.58 -11.39 -8.01
N MET A 162 9.93 -11.37 -9.18
CA MET A 162 9.49 -10.11 -9.78
C MET A 162 8.29 -9.58 -8.99
N VAL A 163 8.31 -8.29 -8.65
CA VAL A 163 7.24 -7.64 -7.87
C VAL A 163 6.77 -6.39 -8.60
N THR A 164 5.55 -6.45 -9.12
CA THR A 164 4.89 -5.34 -9.79
C THR A 164 4.06 -4.55 -8.79
N TYR A 165 4.22 -3.23 -8.77
CA TYR A 165 3.42 -2.38 -7.90
C TYR A 165 1.94 -2.45 -8.29
N ARG A 166 1.05 -2.61 -7.29
CA ARG A 166 -0.40 -2.87 -7.45
C ARG A 166 -0.75 -4.20 -8.15
N GLY A 167 0.23 -5.02 -8.51
CA GLY A 167 0.01 -6.32 -9.10
C GLY A 167 -0.15 -7.45 -8.08
N PRO A 168 -0.77 -8.59 -8.48
CA PRO A 168 -0.85 -9.80 -7.69
C PRO A 168 0.51 -10.36 -7.25
N THR A 169 1.59 -10.07 -7.99
CA THR A 169 2.96 -10.48 -7.59
C THR A 169 3.39 -9.93 -6.23
N MET A 170 2.87 -8.77 -5.79
CA MET A 170 3.12 -8.22 -4.45
C MET A 170 2.55 -9.13 -3.34
N VAL A 171 1.34 -9.64 -3.55
CA VAL A 171 0.71 -10.60 -2.63
C VAL A 171 1.43 -11.95 -2.71
N ALA A 172 1.78 -12.40 -3.92
CA ALA A 172 2.54 -13.64 -4.12
C ALA A 172 3.89 -13.62 -3.40
N ASN A 173 4.60 -12.49 -3.40
CA ASN A 173 5.85 -12.34 -2.66
C ASN A 173 5.65 -12.47 -1.14
N THR A 174 4.60 -11.85 -0.62
CA THR A 174 4.23 -11.97 0.79
C THR A 174 3.95 -13.43 1.15
N LEU A 175 3.13 -14.13 0.36
CA LEU A 175 2.83 -15.55 0.55
C LEU A 175 4.07 -16.44 0.46
N HIS A 176 5.01 -16.13 -0.44
CA HIS A 176 6.27 -16.84 -0.56
C HIS A 176 7.12 -16.73 0.72
N ALA A 177 7.25 -15.53 1.28
CA ALA A 177 7.95 -15.32 2.55
C ALA A 177 7.28 -16.09 3.71
N CYS A 178 5.95 -16.07 3.77
CA CYS A 178 5.19 -16.80 4.78
C CYS A 178 5.38 -18.31 4.65
N ALA A 179 5.40 -18.84 3.43
CA ALA A 179 5.68 -20.25 3.20
C ALA A 179 7.10 -20.64 3.65
N ILE A 180 8.10 -19.78 3.42
CA ILE A 180 9.46 -19.98 3.93
C ILE A 180 9.47 -19.98 5.47
N LEU A 181 8.84 -19.00 6.10
CA LEU A 181 8.74 -18.92 7.56
C LEU A 181 8.07 -20.16 8.13
N LEU A 182 6.89 -20.56 7.63
CA LEU A 182 6.18 -21.77 8.07
C LEU A 182 6.99 -23.06 7.86
N LYS A 183 7.87 -23.11 6.85
CA LYS A 183 8.75 -24.27 6.62
C LYS A 183 9.92 -24.30 7.60
N ARG A 184 10.48 -23.15 7.95
CA ARG A 184 11.68 -23.03 8.80
C ARG A 184 11.36 -22.98 10.29
N ASN A 185 10.38 -22.17 10.68
CA ASN A 185 10.01 -21.87 12.06
C ASN A 185 8.49 -21.77 12.17
N LYS A 186 7.86 -22.67 12.92
CA LYS A 186 6.39 -22.75 13.05
C LYS A 186 5.84 -22.09 14.31
N ASP A 187 6.72 -21.63 15.18
CA ASP A 187 6.44 -21.16 16.54
C ASP A 187 6.34 -19.64 16.66
N TRP A 188 6.24 -18.92 15.54
CA TRP A 188 5.87 -17.50 15.56
C TRP A 188 4.38 -17.30 15.74
N ASP A 189 4.01 -16.22 16.42
CA ASP A 189 2.62 -15.88 16.75
C ASP A 189 2.01 -14.96 15.69
N TRP A 190 2.76 -13.96 15.23
CA TRP A 190 2.30 -12.98 14.26
C TRP A 190 3.32 -12.71 13.16
N PHE A 191 2.83 -12.60 11.93
CA PHE A 191 3.58 -12.16 10.77
C PHE A 191 3.44 -10.65 10.58
N ILE A 192 4.51 -9.96 10.17
CA ILE A 192 4.59 -8.52 9.94
C ILE A 192 5.25 -8.27 8.57
N ASN A 193 4.55 -7.60 7.65
CA ASN A 193 5.12 -7.19 6.36
C ASN A 193 5.62 -5.74 6.39
N LEU A 194 6.89 -5.55 6.07
CA LEU A 194 7.57 -4.26 5.93
C LEU A 194 8.19 -4.12 4.52
N SER A 195 8.18 -2.89 4.03
CA SER A 195 8.98 -2.43 2.90
C SER A 195 10.27 -1.76 3.37
N ALA A 196 11.21 -1.56 2.46
CA ALA A 196 12.45 -0.84 2.72
C ALA A 196 12.23 0.65 3.09
N SER A 197 11.04 1.20 2.81
CA SER A 197 10.69 2.58 3.16
C SER A 197 10.13 2.71 4.58
N ASP A 198 9.74 1.61 5.21
CA ASP A 198 9.20 1.62 6.56
C ASP A 198 10.30 1.83 7.62
N TYR A 199 9.88 2.24 8.82
CA TYR A 199 10.78 2.34 9.96
C TYR A 199 10.02 2.11 11.28
N PRO A 200 10.52 1.26 12.19
CA PRO A 200 9.87 1.05 13.47
C PRO A 200 9.88 2.34 14.30
N LEU A 201 8.72 2.68 14.87
CA LEU A 201 8.55 3.80 15.80
C LEU A 201 8.60 3.37 17.27
N VAL A 202 8.62 2.07 17.51
CA VAL A 202 8.68 1.44 18.84
C VAL A 202 9.84 0.46 18.87
N THR A 203 10.44 0.26 20.04
CA THR A 203 11.49 -0.74 20.21
C THR A 203 10.90 -2.15 20.15
N GLN A 204 11.73 -3.15 19.86
CA GLN A 204 11.28 -4.54 19.84
C GLN A 204 10.85 -5.01 21.23
N ASP A 205 11.53 -4.57 22.30
CA ASP A 205 11.17 -4.91 23.68
C ASP A 205 9.79 -4.35 24.06
N ASP A 206 9.52 -3.09 23.70
CA ASP A 206 8.21 -2.47 23.94
C ASP A 206 7.11 -3.19 23.15
N LEU A 207 7.38 -3.57 21.91
CA LEU A 207 6.43 -4.32 21.08
C LEU A 207 6.13 -5.70 21.68
N LEU A 208 7.17 -6.45 22.10
CA LEU A 208 7.03 -7.74 22.76
C LEU A 208 6.23 -7.62 24.07
N SER A 209 6.49 -6.57 24.85
CA SER A 209 5.78 -6.26 26.09
C SER A 209 4.31 -5.95 25.84
N ALA A 210 4.01 -5.06 24.89
CA ALA A 210 2.65 -4.67 24.54
C ALA A 210 1.82 -5.86 24.02
N PHE A 211 2.43 -6.74 23.23
CA PHE A 211 1.75 -7.91 22.68
C PHE A 211 1.71 -9.10 23.64
N ARG A 212 2.44 -9.06 24.76
CA ARG A 212 2.55 -10.18 25.71
C ARG A 212 1.20 -10.74 26.15
N ASN A 213 0.27 -9.85 26.50
CA ASN A 213 -1.04 -10.20 27.07
C ASN A 213 -2.18 -10.22 26.03
N LEU A 214 -1.88 -9.97 24.76
CA LEU A 214 -2.89 -10.01 23.70
C LEU A 214 -3.25 -11.44 23.33
N ASN A 215 -4.51 -11.66 22.99
CA ASN A 215 -4.94 -12.95 22.46
C ASN A 215 -4.21 -13.22 21.14
N ARG A 216 -3.48 -14.35 21.08
CA ARG A 216 -2.70 -14.79 19.90
C ARG A 216 -3.58 -15.12 18.69
N ASP A 217 -4.89 -15.23 18.87
CA ASP A 217 -5.84 -15.48 17.78
C ASP A 217 -6.34 -14.18 17.12
N TRP A 218 -5.92 -13.00 17.59
CA TRP A 218 -6.27 -11.72 16.97
C TRP A 218 -5.34 -11.35 15.83
N ASN A 219 -5.94 -10.76 14.79
CA ASN A 219 -5.24 -10.15 13.66
C ASN A 219 -5.50 -8.64 13.66
N PHE A 220 -4.49 -7.86 13.28
CA PHE A 220 -4.57 -6.39 13.24
C PHE A 220 -4.48 -5.94 11.79
N LEU A 221 -5.64 -5.61 11.21
CA LEU A 221 -5.77 -5.09 9.86
C LEU A 221 -6.71 -3.89 9.85
N GLU A 222 -6.32 -2.83 9.16
CA GLU A 222 -7.25 -1.76 8.81
C GLU A 222 -8.14 -2.23 7.63
N HIS A 223 -9.46 -2.23 7.84
CA HIS A 223 -10.41 -2.62 6.80
C HIS A 223 -11.71 -1.83 6.86
N THR A 224 -12.37 -1.66 5.72
CA THR A 224 -13.75 -1.21 5.58
C THR A 224 -14.46 -2.03 4.51
N SER A 225 -15.76 -2.26 4.67
CA SER A 225 -16.59 -2.85 3.61
C SER A 225 -17.16 -1.82 2.63
N GLU A 226 -16.89 -0.53 2.86
CA GLU A 226 -17.30 0.54 1.96
C GLU A 226 -16.27 0.66 0.84
N LEU A 227 -16.54 -0.01 -0.29
CA LEU A 227 -15.64 -0.03 -1.45
C LEU A 227 -15.61 1.31 -2.19
N GLY A 228 -16.78 1.95 -2.33
CA GLY A 228 -16.96 3.16 -3.14
C GLY A 228 -16.44 2.95 -4.56
N TRP A 229 -15.68 3.91 -5.08
CA TRP A 229 -15.08 3.85 -6.43
C TRP A 229 -14.18 2.64 -6.68
N LYS A 230 -13.68 1.96 -5.63
CA LYS A 230 -12.81 0.78 -5.77
C LYS A 230 -13.57 -0.44 -6.27
N GLU A 231 -14.89 -0.47 -6.13
CA GLU A 231 -15.73 -1.54 -6.67
C GLU A 231 -15.56 -1.61 -8.19
N ASP A 232 -15.85 -0.50 -8.85
CA ASP A 232 -15.77 -0.36 -10.32
C ASP A 232 -14.33 -0.42 -10.83
N GLN A 233 -13.37 0.17 -10.10
CA GLN A 233 -12.01 0.33 -10.61
C GLN A 233 -11.04 -0.79 -10.21
N ARG A 234 -11.38 -1.64 -9.22
CA ARG A 234 -10.45 -2.66 -8.70
C ARG A 234 -11.08 -4.02 -8.47
N ALA A 235 -12.36 -4.10 -8.14
CA ALA A 235 -13.00 -5.38 -7.83
C ALA A 235 -13.56 -6.07 -9.09
N MET A 236 -14.19 -5.30 -9.97
CA MET A 236 -14.79 -5.77 -11.22
C MET A 236 -13.80 -5.94 -12.39
N PRO A 237 -12.78 -5.08 -12.58
CA PRO A 237 -11.89 -5.23 -13.72
C PRO A 237 -10.99 -6.47 -13.60
N LEU A 238 -10.63 -7.04 -14.75
CA LEU A 238 -9.63 -8.09 -14.84
C LEU A 238 -8.26 -7.48 -15.13
N MET A 239 -7.21 -8.00 -14.50
CA MET A 239 -5.84 -7.53 -14.71
C MET A 239 -4.90 -8.69 -14.97
N VAL A 240 -3.87 -8.45 -15.77
CA VAL A 240 -2.74 -9.36 -15.96
C VAL A 240 -1.49 -8.67 -15.44
N ASP A 241 -0.71 -9.44 -14.69
CA ASP A 241 0.58 -9.01 -14.16
C ASP A 241 1.70 -9.66 -14.97
N PRO A 242 2.40 -8.88 -15.83
CA PRO A 242 3.53 -9.39 -16.58
C PRO A 242 4.63 -10.00 -15.70
N GLY A 243 4.75 -9.56 -14.44
CA GLY A 243 5.75 -10.07 -13.50
C GLY A 243 5.58 -11.56 -13.17
N LEU A 244 4.45 -12.18 -13.51
CA LEU A 244 4.26 -13.63 -13.36
C LEU A 244 5.01 -14.46 -14.42
N TYR A 245 5.32 -13.89 -15.59
CA TYR A 245 5.93 -14.62 -16.71
C TYR A 245 7.07 -13.88 -17.42
N GLN A 246 7.34 -12.62 -17.06
CA GLN A 246 8.43 -11.82 -17.61
C GLN A 246 9.51 -11.53 -16.56
N ASN A 247 10.76 -11.49 -17.04
CA ASN A 247 11.92 -11.13 -16.20
C ASN A 247 12.22 -9.62 -16.20
N LYS A 248 11.47 -8.82 -16.96
CA LYS A 248 11.58 -7.36 -16.99
C LYS A 248 10.35 -6.75 -16.35
N LYS A 249 10.55 -5.84 -15.40
CA LYS A 249 9.45 -5.15 -14.74
C LYS A 249 8.67 -4.31 -15.76
N SER A 250 7.36 -4.43 -15.73
CA SER A 250 6.41 -3.65 -16.50
C SER A 250 5.12 -3.49 -15.71
N ASP A 251 4.34 -2.47 -16.05
CA ASP A 251 3.08 -2.20 -15.37
C ASP A 251 2.04 -3.28 -15.65
N ILE A 252 1.12 -3.45 -14.69
CA ILE A 252 -0.08 -4.27 -14.92
C ILE A 252 -0.90 -3.68 -16.07
N PHE A 253 -1.57 -4.55 -16.81
CA PHE A 253 -2.54 -4.12 -17.82
C PHE A 253 -3.91 -4.71 -17.56
N TRP A 254 -4.92 -3.90 -17.85
CA TRP A 254 -6.32 -4.26 -17.69
C TRP A 254 -6.80 -5.03 -18.91
N VAL A 255 -7.66 -6.01 -18.67
CA VAL A 255 -8.23 -6.89 -19.69
C VAL A 255 -9.73 -6.70 -19.73
N HIS A 256 -10.29 -6.70 -20.93
CA HIS A 256 -11.73 -6.63 -21.18
C HIS A 256 -12.24 -7.97 -21.78
N PRO A 257 -13.52 -8.32 -21.55
CA PRO A 257 -14.52 -7.58 -20.78
C PRO A 257 -14.30 -7.68 -19.26
N ASP A 258 -14.89 -6.74 -18.52
CA ASP A 258 -14.90 -6.79 -17.06
C ASP A 258 -15.80 -7.92 -16.56
N ARG A 259 -15.64 -8.30 -15.29
CA ARG A 259 -16.49 -9.30 -14.63
C ARG A 259 -17.44 -8.65 -13.62
N PRO A 260 -18.61 -9.26 -13.32
CA PRO A 260 -19.45 -8.79 -12.23
C PRO A 260 -18.75 -8.95 -10.88
N LEU A 261 -19.20 -8.17 -9.89
CA LEU A 261 -18.70 -8.28 -8.52
C LEU A 261 -18.90 -9.71 -7.98
N PRO A 262 -17.86 -10.38 -7.45
CA PRO A 262 -18.03 -11.70 -6.87
C PRO A 262 -18.97 -11.66 -5.65
N THR A 263 -19.94 -12.58 -5.62
CA THR A 263 -21.00 -12.63 -4.60
C THR A 263 -20.80 -13.70 -3.53
N SER A 264 -19.86 -14.63 -3.73
CA SER A 264 -19.60 -15.74 -2.79
C SER A 264 -18.97 -15.28 -1.46
N PHE A 265 -18.45 -14.05 -1.39
CA PHE A 265 -17.82 -13.49 -0.21
C PHE A 265 -17.97 -11.96 -0.19
N LYS A 266 -17.90 -11.39 1.01
CA LYS A 266 -17.91 -9.93 1.18
C LYS A 266 -16.50 -9.39 0.97
N LEU A 267 -16.40 -8.37 0.12
CA LEU A 267 -15.14 -7.67 -0.09
C LEU A 267 -14.91 -6.60 0.98
N PHE A 268 -13.66 -6.49 1.39
CA PHE A 268 -13.16 -5.45 2.28
C PHE A 268 -11.97 -4.77 1.61
N THR A 269 -11.77 -3.48 1.92
CA THR A 269 -10.63 -2.70 1.46
C THR A 269 -9.95 -2.02 2.65
N GLY A 270 -8.62 -1.98 2.65
CA GLY A 270 -7.83 -1.26 3.64
C GLY A 270 -7.17 0.00 3.07
N LYS A 271 -6.59 0.80 3.97
CA LYS A 271 -5.65 1.87 3.61
C LYS A 271 -4.25 1.46 4.09
N PHE A 272 -3.25 1.65 3.24
CA PHE A 272 -1.83 1.62 3.62
C PHE A 272 -1.23 3.02 3.72
N LEU A 273 -1.98 4.07 3.34
CA LEU A 273 -1.39 5.38 3.06
C LEU A 273 -1.16 6.27 4.29
N HIS A 274 -1.70 5.95 5.48
CA HIS A 274 -1.56 6.82 6.66
C HIS A 274 -1.41 6.10 8.01
N ASN A 275 -1.32 4.78 8.05
CA ASN A 275 -1.12 4.03 9.30
C ASN A 275 0.14 3.16 9.18
N PRO A 276 1.13 3.28 10.08
CA PRO A 276 2.33 2.43 10.08
C PRO A 276 2.03 1.01 10.60
N ILE A 277 0.78 0.56 10.52
CA ILE A 277 0.41 -0.79 10.92
C ILE A 277 0.77 -1.70 9.77
N ALA A 278 2.02 -2.13 9.82
CA ALA A 278 2.46 -3.35 9.16
C ALA A 278 1.44 -4.45 9.45
N PHE A 279 1.11 -5.23 8.41
CA PHE A 279 0.07 -6.25 8.47
C PHE A 279 0.42 -7.28 9.56
N VAL A 280 -0.20 -7.19 10.76
CA VAL A 280 0.07 -8.13 11.86
C VAL A 280 -0.97 -9.23 11.78
N CYS A 281 -0.64 -10.32 11.11
CA CYS A 281 -1.57 -11.42 10.92
C CYS A 281 -0.95 -12.75 11.28
N ARG A 282 -1.75 -13.61 11.90
CA ARG A 282 -1.49 -15.03 11.93
C ARG A 282 -1.95 -15.59 10.59
N ILE A 283 -1.01 -16.05 9.78
CA ILE A 283 -1.36 -16.92 8.65
C ILE A 283 -1.62 -18.28 9.27
N LEU A 284 -2.89 -18.51 9.64
CA LEU A 284 -3.37 -19.84 9.97
C LEU A 284 -2.93 -20.75 8.82
N HIS A 285 -2.36 -21.91 9.19
CA HIS A 285 -1.89 -22.92 8.26
C HIS A 285 -2.83 -22.97 7.07
N MET A 286 -2.41 -22.42 5.92
CA MET A 286 -3.05 -22.75 4.66
C MET A 286 -2.89 -24.26 4.60
N GLY A 287 -3.99 -24.98 4.80
CA GLY A 287 -4.03 -26.43 4.76
C GLY A 287 -3.60 -26.88 3.37
N LEU A 288 -2.28 -26.98 3.19
CA LEU A 288 -1.66 -27.83 2.19
C LEU A 288 -1.68 -29.22 2.80
N GLY A 289 -2.88 -29.80 2.84
CA GLY A 289 -3.11 -31.22 2.94
C GLY A 289 -3.31 -31.78 1.55
#